data_AF-A0AA42LBL1-F1
#
_entry.id   AF-A0AA42LBL1-F1
#
_cell.length_a   1.000
_cell.length_b   1.000
_cell.length_c   1.000
_cell.angle_alpha   90.00
_cell.angle_beta   90.00
_cell.angle_gamma   90.00
#
_symmetry.space_group_name_H-M   'P 1'
#
loop_
_entity.id
_entity.type
_entity.pdbx_description
1 polymer ?
#
loop_
_entity_poly.entity_id
_entity_poly.type
_entity_poly.pdbx_seq_one_letter_code
_entity_poly.pdbx_strand_id
1 'polypeptide(L)'
;MHHLQDSNTIIQELQQQGYVRIQVTEWTEQTRNGLEQHLLQAGIQDYQIHKIKNEAHDYLIVRKGTDTPLPYQLEKVYPSRTSFVMVLPLIMAMGLIAVTVLLSSYSQDLMSFVIVLVIPALLGALFEYFMIRKQPNPIFLTKLFKIQPLVFVIVIVFCVIVLREGIICLIMLLPILLIGLLLGAGFMRLICHYLWKPSAKIYSFALLPLILWLLLPDFSRTEYGQTQRSVVIHAPAQQVFQAINQIGTIQPEEVKDSFIFTMGFPKPVFGMIEQRQGELVRTIQWERGIKFEEQVTASHAPYVLSWTYRFAPDSFPKGSLDDHLEMGGKYFDLLKTDYQLEQIDAHTTRLILSIDYRLSTEYNWYSRLWVHYVLNEFSDVVMQIHKQRLEKNAS
;
A
#
# COMPACT_ATOMS: atom_id res chain seq x y z
N MET A 1 50.47 -9.04 -10.17
CA MET A 1 51.31 -8.09 -9.41
C MET A 1 50.40 -6.96 -8.94
N HIS A 2 49.84 -7.08 -7.75
CA HIS A 2 48.94 -6.07 -7.19
C HIS A 2 49.80 -4.93 -6.65
N HIS A 3 49.56 -3.71 -7.12
CA HIS A 3 50.38 -2.53 -6.84
C HIS A 3 50.16 -2.08 -5.38
N LEU A 4 50.79 -2.76 -4.43
CA LEU A 4 51.08 -2.18 -3.13
C LEU A 4 52.19 -1.15 -3.36
N GLN A 5 51.99 0.06 -2.84
CA GLN A 5 53.05 1.08 -2.72
C GLN A 5 54.29 0.43 -2.06
N ASP A 6 55.49 0.86 -2.45
CA ASP A 6 56.74 0.24 -1.97
C ASP A 6 56.72 0.09 -0.44
N SER A 7 56.93 -1.13 0.05
CA SER A 7 56.78 -1.49 1.46
C SER A 7 57.71 -0.68 2.36
N ASN A 8 58.88 -0.28 1.84
CA ASN A 8 59.83 0.56 2.56
C ASN A 8 59.29 1.98 2.76
N THR A 9 58.61 2.54 1.76
CA THR A 9 57.97 3.86 1.85
C THR A 9 56.83 3.85 2.84
N ILE A 10 56.04 2.77 2.88
CA ILE A 10 54.94 2.59 3.85
C ILE A 10 55.47 2.60 5.28
N ILE A 11 56.56 1.88 5.55
CA ILE A 11 57.17 1.80 6.88
C ILE A 11 57.76 3.17 7.28
N GLN A 12 58.44 3.84 6.35
CA GLN A 12 59.08 5.14 6.61
C GLN A 12 58.04 6.23 6.93
N GLU A 13 56.96 6.32 6.15
CA GLU A 13 55.88 7.27 6.39
C GLU A 13 55.13 6.96 7.70
N LEU A 14 54.88 5.69 7.99
CA LEU A 14 54.23 5.27 9.23
C LEU A 14 55.10 5.57 10.47
N GLN A 15 56.43 5.48 10.38
CA GLN A 15 57.36 5.86 11.44
C GLN A 15 57.45 7.39 11.64
N GLN A 16 57.37 8.17 10.55
CA GLN A 16 57.51 9.63 10.60
C GLN A 16 56.22 10.36 10.98
N GLN A 17 55.07 9.93 10.46
CA GLN A 17 53.79 10.65 10.58
C GLN A 17 52.76 9.94 11.47
N GLY A 18 52.99 8.65 11.78
CA GLY A 18 52.06 7.84 12.56
C GLY A 18 50.88 7.28 11.76
N TYR A 19 50.73 7.65 10.48
CA TYR A 19 49.77 7.07 9.55
C TYR A 19 50.32 7.00 8.14
N VAL A 20 49.74 6.13 7.30
CA VAL A 20 50.04 6.02 5.86
C VAL A 20 48.79 5.66 5.08
N ARG A 21 48.58 6.32 3.94
CA ARG A 21 47.53 5.99 2.97
C ARG A 21 48.07 4.95 2.00
N ILE A 22 47.31 3.88 1.78
CA ILE A 22 47.63 2.84 0.81
C ILE A 22 46.51 2.70 -0.20
N GLN A 23 46.87 2.54 -1.47
CA GLN A 23 45.94 2.19 -2.54
C GLN A 23 45.99 0.69 -2.80
N VAL A 24 44.83 0.04 -2.75
CA VAL A 24 44.67 -1.38 -2.94
C VAL A 24 43.52 -1.64 -3.90
N THR A 25 43.84 -2.25 -5.05
CA THR A 25 42.88 -2.57 -6.11
C THR A 25 41.80 -3.55 -5.64
N GLU A 26 42.16 -4.53 -4.81
CA GLU A 26 41.23 -5.42 -4.14
C GLU A 26 41.73 -5.78 -2.73
N TRP A 27 40.88 -5.55 -1.71
CA TRP A 27 41.20 -5.89 -0.33
C TRP A 27 40.85 -7.35 -0.04
N THR A 28 41.82 -8.25 -0.23
CA THR A 28 41.68 -9.69 0.02
C THR A 28 42.41 -10.11 1.31
N GLU A 29 42.09 -11.29 1.86
CA GLU A 29 42.82 -11.83 3.02
C GLU A 29 44.32 -12.05 2.73
N GLN A 30 44.68 -12.37 1.48
CA GLN A 30 46.09 -12.48 1.07
C GLN A 30 46.80 -11.13 1.12
N THR A 31 46.15 -10.07 0.62
CA THR A 31 46.70 -8.70 0.66
C THR A 31 46.90 -8.23 2.09
N ARG A 32 45.94 -8.55 2.96
CA ARG A 32 46.05 -8.26 4.39
C ARG A 32 47.23 -9.01 5.00
N ASN A 33 47.30 -10.33 4.86
CA ASN A 33 48.36 -11.14 5.47
C ASN A 33 49.77 -10.74 5.00
N GLY A 34 49.94 -10.37 3.72
CA GLY A 34 51.21 -9.87 3.20
C GLY A 34 51.62 -8.53 3.85
N LEU A 35 50.67 -7.60 4.00
CA LEU A 35 50.90 -6.33 4.69
C LEU A 35 51.23 -6.55 6.18
N GLU A 36 50.49 -7.42 6.88
CA GLU A 36 50.74 -7.72 8.29
C GLU A 36 52.14 -8.33 8.50
N GLN A 37 52.59 -9.21 7.59
CA GLN A 37 53.95 -9.77 7.63
C GLN A 37 55.04 -8.71 7.45
N HIS A 38 54.86 -7.77 6.53
CA HIS A 38 55.84 -6.70 6.30
C HIS A 38 55.92 -5.72 7.49
N LEU A 39 54.77 -5.40 8.10
CA LEU A 39 54.73 -4.57 9.30
C LEU A 39 55.37 -5.28 10.52
N LEU A 40 55.17 -6.59 10.65
CA LEU A 40 55.80 -7.41 11.69
C LEU A 40 57.33 -7.46 11.54
N GLN A 41 57.84 -7.65 10.33
CA GLN A 41 59.29 -7.63 10.06
C GLN A 41 59.94 -6.27 10.39
N ALA A 42 59.18 -5.18 10.25
CA ALA A 42 59.62 -3.83 10.61
C ALA A 42 59.45 -3.48 12.10
N GLY A 43 59.00 -4.44 12.93
CA GLY A 43 58.80 -4.23 14.38
C GLY A 43 57.56 -3.41 14.74
N ILE A 44 56.61 -3.21 13.81
CA ILE A 44 55.39 -2.43 14.03
C ILE A 44 54.24 -3.37 14.37
N GLN A 45 53.94 -3.54 15.67
CA GLN A 45 52.89 -4.45 16.15
C GLN A 45 51.57 -3.74 16.48
N ASP A 46 51.64 -2.45 16.77
CA ASP A 46 50.50 -1.65 17.24
C ASP A 46 49.95 -0.74 16.14
N TYR A 47 49.15 -1.30 15.23
CA TYR A 47 48.48 -0.56 14.16
C TYR A 47 46.99 -0.88 14.06
N GLN A 48 46.25 -0.02 13.36
CA GLN A 48 44.86 -0.22 12.94
C GLN A 48 44.72 0.15 11.47
N ILE A 49 43.94 -0.64 10.73
CA ILE A 49 43.66 -0.40 9.32
C ILE A 49 42.22 0.10 9.21
N HIS A 50 42.05 1.25 8.59
CA HIS A 50 40.76 1.89 8.36
C HIS A 50 40.56 2.11 6.87
N LYS A 51 39.33 2.02 6.37
CA LYS A 51 39.04 2.40 4.98
C LYS A 51 38.74 3.89 4.92
N ILE A 52 39.21 4.60 3.89
CA ILE A 52 38.90 6.03 3.73
C ILE A 52 37.48 6.17 3.17
N LYS A 53 36.67 7.02 3.78
CA LYS A 53 35.27 7.25 3.39
C LYS A 53 35.19 7.84 1.98
N ASN A 54 34.28 7.32 1.16
CA ASN A 54 34.05 7.70 -0.23
C ASN A 54 35.19 7.38 -1.22
N GLU A 55 36.22 6.63 -0.80
CA GLU A 55 37.29 6.17 -1.68
C GLU A 55 37.23 4.64 -1.82
N ALA A 56 37.16 4.14 -3.06
CA ALA A 56 36.90 2.72 -3.31
C ALA A 56 38.10 1.82 -2.99
N HIS A 57 39.32 2.34 -3.20
CA HIS A 57 40.57 1.58 -3.17
C HIS A 57 41.55 2.09 -2.10
N ASP A 58 41.19 3.10 -1.32
CA ASP A 58 42.11 3.73 -0.38
C ASP A 58 41.87 3.28 1.06
N TYR A 59 42.95 2.85 1.71
CA TYR A 59 42.98 2.45 3.12
C TYR A 59 44.02 3.29 3.86
N LEU A 60 43.79 3.50 5.15
CA LEU A 60 44.68 4.22 6.05
C LEU A 60 45.16 3.27 7.14
N ILE A 61 46.47 3.10 7.25
CA ILE A 61 47.09 2.40 8.38
C ILE A 61 47.51 3.45 9.39
N VAL A 62 47.06 3.32 10.64
CA VAL A 62 47.34 4.27 11.72
C VAL A 62 47.98 3.50 12.87
N ARG A 63 49.08 4.02 13.42
CA ARG A 63 49.73 3.46 14.61
C ARG A 63 48.87 3.73 15.85
N LYS A 64 48.72 2.76 16.76
CA LYS A 64 48.02 3.00 18.03
C LYS A 64 48.89 3.89 18.92
N GLY A 65 48.30 4.93 19.51
CA GLY A 65 48.98 5.83 20.45
C GLY A 65 49.51 7.14 19.85
N THR A 66 49.25 7.41 18.57
CA THR A 66 49.54 8.72 17.95
C THR A 66 48.33 9.65 18.02
N ASP A 67 48.48 10.80 18.70
CA ASP A 67 47.48 11.88 18.81
C ASP A 67 47.49 12.82 17.60
N THR A 68 48.05 12.39 16.45
CA THR A 68 48.10 13.21 15.24
C THR A 68 46.70 13.38 14.64
N PRO A 69 46.24 14.61 14.36
CA PRO A 69 44.95 14.84 13.72
C PRO A 69 44.96 14.27 12.31
N LEU A 70 44.11 13.28 12.06
CA LEU A 70 44.01 12.61 10.76
C LEU A 70 43.28 13.52 9.75
N PRO A 71 43.84 13.77 8.56
CA PRO A 71 43.21 14.62 7.53
C PRO A 71 42.07 13.90 6.78
N TYR A 72 41.84 12.60 7.03
CA TYR A 72 40.88 11.77 6.31
C TYR A 72 39.70 11.36 7.19
N GLN A 73 38.48 11.38 6.62
CA GLN A 73 37.31 10.78 7.27
C GLN A 73 37.37 9.25 7.10
N LEU A 74 37.46 8.52 8.21
CA LEU A 74 37.53 7.07 8.21
C LEU A 74 36.14 6.42 8.17
N GLU A 75 36.00 5.32 7.43
CA GLU A 75 34.83 4.46 7.47
C GLU A 75 34.80 3.70 8.81
N LYS A 76 33.65 3.74 9.50
CA LYS A 76 33.50 3.06 10.79
C LYS A 76 33.45 1.55 10.57
N VAL A 77 34.51 0.84 10.96
CA VAL A 77 34.58 -0.63 10.91
C VAL A 77 33.82 -1.22 12.10
N TYR A 78 32.79 -2.04 11.84
CA TYR A 78 32.02 -2.74 12.88
C TYR A 78 32.45 -4.22 12.95
N PRO A 79 32.53 -4.82 14.15
CA PRO A 79 32.88 -6.22 14.29
C PRO A 79 31.83 -7.13 13.63
N SER A 80 32.29 -8.11 12.86
CA SER A 80 31.45 -9.15 12.28
C SER A 80 30.83 -9.99 13.40
N ARG A 81 29.49 -10.04 13.44
CA ARG A 81 28.75 -10.97 14.32
C ARG A 81 28.22 -12.13 13.46
N THR A 82 28.11 -13.32 14.04
CA THR A 82 27.61 -14.53 13.38
C THR A 82 26.20 -14.34 12.81
N SER A 83 25.96 -14.84 11.58
CA SER A 83 24.76 -14.55 10.78
C SER A 83 23.43 -14.93 11.45
N PHE A 84 23.39 -15.99 12.26
CA PHE A 84 22.16 -16.48 12.88
C PHE A 84 21.61 -15.54 13.97
N VAL A 85 22.49 -15.05 14.86
CA VAL A 85 22.12 -14.09 15.93
C VAL A 85 21.69 -12.74 15.36
N MET A 86 22.06 -12.41 14.12
CA MET A 86 21.63 -11.18 13.47
C MET A 86 20.18 -11.21 12.99
N VAL A 87 19.65 -12.37 12.59
CA VAL A 87 18.33 -12.50 11.97
C VAL A 87 17.22 -12.75 13.01
N LEU A 88 17.56 -13.40 14.12
CA LEU A 88 16.61 -13.76 15.19
C LEU A 88 15.73 -12.57 15.67
N PRO A 89 16.29 -11.37 15.95
CA PRO A 89 15.47 -10.24 16.40
C PRO A 89 14.47 -9.75 15.34
N LEU A 90 14.84 -9.83 14.06
CA LEU A 90 13.95 -9.46 12.96
C LEU A 90 12.80 -10.47 12.85
N ILE A 91 13.09 -11.77 12.95
CA ILE A 91 12.04 -12.81 12.93
C ILE A 91 11.06 -12.63 14.08
N MET A 92 11.56 -12.37 15.30
CA MET A 92 10.69 -12.11 16.45
C MET A 92 9.82 -10.87 16.27
N ALA A 93 10.40 -9.79 15.74
CA ALA A 93 9.66 -8.57 15.42
C ALA A 93 8.56 -8.82 14.38
N MET A 94 8.86 -9.56 13.31
CA MET A 94 7.89 -9.94 12.28
C MET A 94 6.76 -10.81 12.85
N GLY A 95 7.10 -11.79 13.71
CA GLY A 95 6.12 -12.64 14.38
C GLY A 95 5.17 -11.85 15.27
N LEU A 96 5.69 -10.88 16.03
CA LEU A 96 4.87 -10.00 16.87
C LEU A 96 3.92 -9.11 16.04
N ILE A 97 4.41 -8.54 14.94
CA ILE A 97 3.57 -7.76 14.01
C ILE A 97 2.49 -8.66 13.42
N ALA A 98 2.82 -9.88 12.97
CA ALA A 98 1.86 -10.83 12.43
C ALA A 98 0.79 -11.22 13.46
N VAL A 99 1.17 -11.45 14.73
CA VAL A 99 0.23 -11.71 15.82
C VAL A 99 -0.70 -10.51 16.04
N THR A 100 -0.16 -9.28 16.01
CA THR A 100 -0.97 -8.06 16.16
C THR A 100 -2.02 -7.95 15.06
N VAL A 101 -1.64 -8.22 13.80
CA VAL A 101 -2.56 -8.22 12.66
C VAL A 101 -3.62 -9.31 12.78
N LEU A 102 -3.25 -10.52 13.24
CA LEU A 102 -4.20 -11.61 13.46
C LEU A 102 -5.22 -11.30 14.58
N LEU A 103 -4.78 -10.66 15.67
CA LEU A 103 -5.68 -10.22 16.74
C LEU A 103 -6.63 -9.12 16.27
N SER A 104 -6.15 -8.18 15.46
CA SER A 104 -6.97 -7.14 14.83
C SER A 104 -7.97 -7.73 13.83
N SER A 105 -7.56 -8.74 13.05
CA SER A 105 -8.46 -9.48 12.15
C SER A 105 -9.60 -10.15 12.93
N TYR A 106 -9.30 -10.81 14.04
CA TYR A 106 -10.30 -11.45 14.89
C TYR A 106 -11.31 -10.46 15.51
N SER A 107 -10.89 -9.21 15.76
CA SER A 107 -11.73 -8.14 16.31
C SER A 107 -12.42 -7.28 15.24
N GLN A 108 -12.26 -7.60 13.95
CA GLN A 108 -12.84 -6.86 12.81
C GLN A 108 -12.35 -5.40 12.67
N ASP A 109 -11.16 -5.09 13.19
CA ASP A 109 -10.57 -3.74 13.20
C ASP A 109 -9.41 -3.56 12.20
N LEU A 110 -9.41 -4.33 11.10
CA LEU A 110 -8.38 -4.27 10.05
C LEU A 110 -8.29 -2.91 9.35
N MET A 111 -9.35 -2.12 9.40
CA MET A 111 -9.41 -0.77 8.80
C MET A 111 -8.86 0.32 9.72
N SER A 112 -8.21 -0.03 10.83
CA SER A 112 -7.51 0.95 11.66
C SER A 112 -6.26 1.49 10.95
N PHE A 113 -5.98 2.77 11.15
CA PHE A 113 -4.77 3.48 10.75
C PHE A 113 -3.50 2.78 11.25
N VAL A 114 -3.54 2.13 12.43
CA VAL A 114 -2.40 1.38 12.96
C VAL A 114 -2.04 0.23 12.02
N ILE A 115 -3.04 -0.50 11.51
CA ILE A 115 -2.83 -1.64 10.62
C ILE A 115 -2.45 -1.16 9.22
N VAL A 116 -3.17 -0.16 8.69
CA VAL A 116 -3.03 0.27 7.29
C VAL A 116 -1.80 1.14 7.05
N LEU A 117 -1.31 1.90 8.05
CA LEU A 117 -0.15 2.78 7.87
C LEU A 117 1.02 2.47 8.80
N VAL A 118 0.78 2.31 10.11
CA VAL A 118 1.87 2.17 11.09
C VAL A 118 2.62 0.84 10.90
N ILE A 119 1.91 -0.26 10.71
CA ILE A 119 2.53 -1.58 10.48
C ILE A 119 3.41 -1.57 9.21
N PRO A 120 2.90 -1.18 8.03
CA PRO A 120 3.73 -1.06 6.83
C PRO A 120 4.95 -0.15 7.05
N ALA A 121 4.79 0.99 7.71
CA ALA A 121 5.91 1.87 8.02
C ALA A 121 6.97 1.19 8.89
N LEU A 122 6.58 0.49 9.95
CA LEU A 122 7.53 -0.22 10.79
C LEU A 122 8.20 -1.39 10.07
N LEU A 123 7.47 -2.12 9.23
CA LEU A 123 8.05 -3.16 8.39
C LEU A 123 9.13 -2.58 7.47
N GLY A 124 8.82 -1.50 6.75
CA GLY A 124 9.77 -0.80 5.90
C GLY A 124 11.00 -0.33 6.68
N ALA A 125 10.79 0.23 7.87
CA ALA A 125 11.84 0.67 8.77
C ALA A 125 12.74 -0.48 9.26
N LEU A 126 12.17 -1.58 9.74
CA LEU A 126 12.93 -2.70 10.31
C LEU A 126 13.74 -3.47 9.25
N PHE A 127 13.17 -3.67 8.06
CA PHE A 127 13.89 -4.26 6.94
C PHE A 127 15.03 -3.36 6.45
N GLU A 128 14.78 -2.05 6.36
CA GLU A 128 15.80 -1.08 5.99
C GLU A 128 16.95 -1.07 7.01
N TYR A 129 16.61 -1.08 8.31
CA TYR A 129 17.59 -1.17 9.38
C TYR A 129 18.43 -2.45 9.29
N PHE A 130 17.79 -3.60 9.08
CA PHE A 130 18.48 -4.89 8.96
C PHE A 130 19.52 -4.88 7.82
N MET A 131 19.18 -4.25 6.69
CA MET A 131 20.07 -4.15 5.53
C MET A 131 21.21 -3.16 5.74
N ILE A 132 20.90 -1.99 6.31
CA ILE A 132 21.86 -0.92 6.58
C ILE A 132 22.84 -1.31 7.70
N ARG A 133 22.43 -2.16 8.66
CA ARG A 133 23.24 -2.56 9.81
C ARG A 133 24.64 -3.11 9.46
N LYS A 134 24.81 -3.73 8.28
CA LYS A 134 26.11 -4.29 7.84
C LYS A 134 27.06 -3.26 7.24
N GLN A 135 26.55 -2.20 6.62
CA GLN A 135 27.35 -1.14 6.00
C GLN A 135 26.55 0.18 6.05
N PRO A 136 27.06 1.25 6.68
CA PRO A 136 26.49 2.59 6.56
C PRO A 136 26.63 3.08 5.12
N ASN A 137 25.65 2.74 4.27
CA ASN A 137 25.62 3.26 2.92
C ASN A 137 25.44 4.79 2.96
N PRO A 138 26.11 5.53 2.06
CA PRO A 138 25.84 6.95 1.88
C PRO A 138 24.39 7.18 1.42
N ILE A 139 23.95 8.43 1.55
CA ILE A 139 22.57 8.99 1.44
C ILE A 139 21.77 8.54 0.20
N PHE A 140 22.39 7.88 -0.77
CA PHE A 140 21.82 7.59 -2.08
C PHE A 140 20.59 6.66 -2.02
N LEU A 141 19.44 7.18 -2.47
CA LEU A 141 18.11 6.54 -2.46
C LEU A 141 18.02 5.28 -3.33
N THR A 142 18.97 5.01 -4.22
CA THR A 142 18.86 3.92 -5.20
C THR A 142 18.81 2.52 -4.60
N LYS A 143 19.30 2.32 -3.37
CA LYS A 143 19.17 1.02 -2.68
C LYS A 143 17.79 0.82 -2.04
N LEU A 144 17.06 1.90 -1.74
CA LEU A 144 15.71 1.84 -1.15
C LEU A 144 14.71 1.21 -2.14
N PHE A 145 14.80 1.60 -3.41
CA PHE A 145 13.95 1.05 -4.48
C PHE A 145 14.25 -0.40 -4.87
N LYS A 146 15.34 -1.02 -4.37
CA LYS A 146 15.63 -2.43 -4.64
C LYS A 146 15.02 -3.38 -3.60
N ILE A 147 14.96 -2.95 -2.34
CA ILE A 147 14.58 -3.83 -1.21
C ILE A 147 13.09 -3.67 -0.89
N GLN A 148 12.56 -2.45 -0.93
CA GLN A 148 11.18 -2.19 -0.54
C GLN A 148 10.13 -2.91 -1.42
N PRO A 149 10.32 -3.10 -2.73
CA PRO A 149 9.41 -3.93 -3.53
C PRO A 149 9.34 -5.38 -3.05
N LEU A 150 10.44 -5.96 -2.57
CA LEU A 150 10.44 -7.33 -2.04
C LEU A 150 9.64 -7.41 -0.73
N VAL A 151 9.84 -6.44 0.17
CA VAL A 151 9.07 -6.34 1.43
C VAL A 151 7.59 -6.17 1.11
N PHE A 152 7.26 -5.31 0.14
CA PHE A 152 5.90 -5.10 -0.32
C PHE A 152 5.25 -6.39 -0.83
N VAL A 153 5.94 -7.17 -1.66
CA VAL A 153 5.44 -8.48 -2.14
C VAL A 153 5.18 -9.43 -0.96
N ILE A 154 6.06 -9.47 0.04
CA ILE A 154 5.86 -10.31 1.24
C ILE A 154 4.60 -9.89 2.01
N VAL A 155 4.38 -8.58 2.17
CA VAL A 155 3.17 -8.04 2.83
C VAL A 155 1.92 -8.42 2.05
N ILE A 156 1.90 -8.26 0.72
CA ILE A 156 0.76 -8.63 -0.11
C ILE A 156 0.48 -10.13 -0.04
N VAL A 157 1.52 -10.97 -0.12
CA VAL A 157 1.38 -12.44 0.01
C VAL A 157 0.82 -12.81 1.38
N PHE A 158 1.25 -12.14 2.45
CA PHE A 158 0.69 -12.34 3.79
C PHE A 158 -0.81 -11.98 3.82
N CYS A 159 -1.21 -10.83 3.27
CA CYS A 159 -2.62 -10.45 3.23
C CYS A 159 -3.49 -11.45 2.43
N VAL A 160 -3.01 -11.91 1.27
CA VAL A 160 -3.76 -12.88 0.44
C VAL A 160 -3.87 -14.25 1.13
N ILE A 161 -2.78 -14.77 1.69
CA ILE A 161 -2.76 -16.15 2.22
C ILE A 161 -3.36 -16.22 3.63
N VAL A 162 -2.99 -15.26 4.49
CA VAL A 162 -3.32 -15.31 5.92
C VAL A 162 -4.64 -14.60 6.20
N LEU A 163 -4.81 -13.38 5.68
CA LEU A 163 -6.04 -12.61 5.88
C LEU A 163 -7.14 -12.96 4.89
N ARG A 164 -6.81 -13.66 3.79
CA ARG A 164 -7.74 -14.00 2.70
C ARG A 164 -8.44 -12.77 2.13
N GLU A 165 -7.71 -11.66 2.07
CA GLU A 165 -8.19 -10.41 1.49
C GLU A 165 -8.50 -10.59 0.00
N GLY A 166 -9.59 -9.97 -0.45
CA GLY A 166 -9.92 -9.91 -1.86
C GLY A 166 -8.92 -9.04 -2.63
N ILE A 167 -8.83 -9.31 -3.94
CA ILE A 167 -7.96 -8.57 -4.85
C ILE A 167 -8.38 -7.08 -4.91
N ILE A 168 -9.68 -6.80 -4.75
CA ILE A 168 -10.24 -5.46 -4.80
C ILE A 168 -9.71 -4.59 -3.65
N CYS A 169 -9.82 -5.02 -2.38
CA CYS A 169 -9.27 -4.24 -1.27
C CYS A 169 -7.75 -4.12 -1.35
N LEU A 170 -7.04 -5.16 -1.82
CA LEU A 170 -5.60 -5.07 -2.01
C LEU A 170 -5.18 -4.01 -3.03
N ILE A 171 -5.88 -3.92 -4.17
CA ILE A 171 -5.61 -2.88 -5.16
C ILE A 171 -5.92 -1.50 -4.58
N MET A 172 -7.02 -1.38 -3.82
CA MET A 172 -7.38 -0.13 -3.15
C MET A 172 -6.39 0.27 -2.05
N LEU A 173 -5.80 -0.67 -1.31
CA LEU A 173 -4.84 -0.40 -0.23
C LEU A 173 -3.39 -0.29 -0.71
N LEU A 174 -3.06 -0.84 -1.87
CA LEU A 174 -1.69 -0.87 -2.40
C LEU A 174 -0.98 0.50 -2.35
N PRO A 175 -1.58 1.62 -2.77
CA PRO A 175 -0.90 2.92 -2.73
C PRO A 175 -0.53 3.36 -1.32
N ILE A 176 -1.43 3.19 -0.35
CA ILE A 176 -1.18 3.64 1.03
C ILE A 176 -0.19 2.72 1.76
N LEU A 177 -0.25 1.41 1.51
CA LEU A 177 0.72 0.44 2.03
C LEU A 177 2.13 0.74 1.54
N LEU A 178 2.27 1.03 0.23
CA LEU A 178 3.56 1.38 -0.37
C LEU A 178 4.12 2.68 0.20
N ILE A 179 3.28 3.72 0.34
CA ILE A 179 3.67 4.99 0.97
C ILE A 179 4.15 4.74 2.40
N GLY A 180 3.42 3.94 3.19
CA GLY A 180 3.82 3.57 4.55
C GLY A 180 5.22 2.94 4.58
N LEU A 181 5.44 1.88 3.79
CA LEU A 181 6.74 1.19 3.68
C LEU A 181 7.88 2.15 3.33
N LEU A 182 7.69 2.98 2.32
CA LEU A 182 8.70 3.93 1.85
C LEU A 182 9.02 5.00 2.89
N LEU A 183 7.99 5.55 3.55
CA LEU A 183 8.16 6.55 4.61
C LEU A 183 8.92 5.97 5.80
N GLY A 184 8.55 4.78 6.25
CA GLY A 184 9.23 4.10 7.35
C GLY A 184 10.68 3.76 7.04
N ALA A 185 10.95 3.23 5.83
CA ALA A 185 12.31 2.97 5.36
C ALA A 185 13.14 4.25 5.27
N GLY A 186 12.59 5.31 4.67
CA GLY A 186 13.25 6.61 4.55
C GLY A 186 13.58 7.22 5.91
N PHE A 187 12.63 7.17 6.85
CA PHE A 187 12.80 7.67 8.21
C PHE A 187 13.88 6.90 8.98
N MET A 188 13.88 5.57 8.92
CA MET A 188 14.91 4.76 9.56
C MET A 188 16.30 5.03 8.97
N ARG A 189 16.39 5.18 7.66
CA ARG A 189 17.63 5.53 6.97
C ARG A 189 18.16 6.90 7.42
N LEU A 190 17.29 7.89 7.58
CA LEU A 190 17.63 9.23 8.09
C LEU A 190 18.18 9.15 9.52
N ILE A 191 17.49 8.42 10.41
CA ILE A 191 17.94 8.19 11.79
C ILE A 191 19.30 7.51 11.81
N CYS A 192 19.47 6.45 11.02
CA CYS A 192 20.74 5.75 10.94
C CYS A 192 21.83 6.70 10.45
N HIS A 193 21.57 7.52 9.43
CA HIS A 193 22.55 8.46 8.88
C HIS A 193 23.06 9.47 9.92
N TYR A 194 22.16 10.14 10.66
CA TYR A 194 22.54 11.18 11.62
C TYR A 194 22.96 10.66 12.99
N LEU A 195 22.31 9.61 13.50
CA LEU A 195 22.45 9.12 14.88
C LEU A 195 23.17 7.77 14.97
N TRP A 196 23.95 7.41 13.95
CA TRP A 196 24.46 6.05 13.71
C TRP A 196 25.07 5.36 14.95
N LYS A 197 24.27 4.49 15.59
CA LYS A 197 24.68 3.52 16.62
C LYS A 197 23.84 2.23 16.48
N PRO A 198 24.32 1.18 15.78
CA PRO A 198 23.54 -0.03 15.56
C PRO A 198 23.28 -0.74 16.89
N SER A 199 22.02 -0.92 17.24
CA SER A 199 21.57 -1.60 18.46
C SER A 199 20.46 -2.59 18.15
N ALA A 200 20.45 -3.74 18.84
CA ALA A 200 19.33 -4.68 18.76
C ALA A 200 18.05 -4.10 19.39
N LYS A 201 18.16 -3.04 20.21
CA LYS A 201 17.02 -2.37 20.84
C LYS A 201 16.01 -1.82 19.83
N ILE A 202 16.42 -1.52 18.60
CA ILE A 202 15.54 -0.99 17.55
C ILE A 202 14.40 -1.96 17.21
N TYR A 203 14.62 -3.27 17.33
CA TYR A 203 13.55 -4.26 17.09
C TYR A 203 12.42 -4.21 18.13
N SER A 204 12.63 -3.56 19.28
CA SER A 204 11.55 -3.35 20.26
C SER A 204 10.43 -2.44 19.73
N PHE A 205 10.67 -1.64 18.68
CA PHE A 205 9.62 -0.89 18.01
C PHE A 205 8.53 -1.77 17.38
N ALA A 206 8.78 -3.08 17.21
CA ALA A 206 7.73 -4.01 16.80
C ALA A 206 6.59 -4.16 17.83
N LEU A 207 6.80 -3.73 19.10
CA LEU A 207 5.74 -3.63 20.10
C LEU A 207 4.82 -2.43 19.89
N LEU A 208 5.27 -1.42 19.13
CA LEU A 208 4.54 -0.17 18.97
C LEU A 208 3.13 -0.37 18.37
N PRO A 209 2.93 -1.16 17.29
CA PRO A 209 1.59 -1.38 16.74
C PRO A 209 0.65 -2.01 17.75
N LEU A 210 1.12 -2.99 18.52
CA LEU A 210 0.31 -3.65 19.54
C LEU A 210 -0.10 -2.68 20.65
N ILE A 211 0.84 -1.86 21.12
CA ILE A 211 0.58 -0.84 22.13
C ILE A 211 -0.39 0.21 21.60
N LEU A 212 -0.16 0.71 20.39
CA LEU A 212 -1.02 1.71 19.77
C LEU A 212 -2.42 1.15 19.52
N TRP A 213 -2.54 -0.06 19.00
CA TRP A 213 -3.84 -0.70 18.77
C TRP A 213 -4.61 -0.92 20.09
N LEU A 214 -3.93 -1.26 21.19
CA LEU A 214 -4.58 -1.49 22.49
C LEU A 214 -4.97 -0.18 23.22
N LEU A 215 -4.17 0.89 23.05
CA LEU A 215 -4.34 2.14 23.80
C LEU A 215 -5.09 3.22 23.04
N LEU A 216 -5.03 3.23 21.71
CA LEU A 216 -5.72 4.24 20.92
C LEU A 216 -7.21 3.88 20.80
N PRO A 217 -8.12 4.86 20.99
CA PRO A 217 -9.52 4.67 20.69
C PRO A 217 -9.75 4.57 19.18
N ASP A 218 -10.91 4.05 18.78
CA ASP A 218 -11.39 4.10 17.40
C ASP A 218 -11.59 5.56 16.98
N PHE A 219 -10.84 6.00 15.97
CA PHE A 219 -10.91 7.35 15.41
C PHE A 219 -11.84 7.46 14.20
N SER A 220 -12.60 6.42 13.88
CA SER A 220 -13.52 6.42 12.76
C SER A 220 -14.54 7.55 12.91
N ARG A 221 -14.80 8.22 11.79
CA ARG A 221 -15.79 9.30 11.72
C ARG A 221 -16.82 8.92 10.69
N THR A 222 -18.10 9.05 11.04
CA THR A 222 -19.16 8.87 10.06
C THR A 222 -19.26 10.12 9.20
N GLU A 223 -19.07 9.95 7.90
CA GLU A 223 -19.23 10.99 6.89
C GLU A 223 -20.24 10.54 5.84
N TYR A 224 -21.04 11.49 5.39
CA TYR A 224 -22.02 11.29 4.33
C TYR A 224 -21.52 11.98 3.07
N GLY A 225 -21.69 11.33 1.92
CA GLY A 225 -21.32 11.86 0.64
C GLY A 225 -22.33 11.50 -0.44
N GLN A 226 -22.21 12.18 -1.57
CA GLN A 226 -23.03 11.95 -2.74
C GLN A 226 -22.16 11.99 -3.99
N THR A 227 -22.39 11.05 -4.90
CA THR A 227 -21.88 11.11 -6.27
C THR A 227 -23.01 11.43 -7.23
N GLN A 228 -22.73 12.22 -8.26
CA GLN A 228 -23.70 12.56 -9.30
C GLN A 228 -23.07 12.43 -10.68
N ARG A 229 -23.76 11.75 -11.58
CA ARG A 229 -23.39 11.59 -12.99
C ARG A 229 -24.60 11.89 -13.87
N SER A 230 -24.35 12.32 -15.11
CA SER A 230 -25.43 12.56 -16.07
C SER A 230 -25.05 12.15 -17.47
N VAL A 231 -26.02 11.66 -18.24
CA VAL A 231 -25.86 11.34 -19.66
C VAL A 231 -27.02 11.93 -20.46
N VAL A 232 -26.76 12.34 -21.69
CA VAL A 232 -27.80 12.73 -22.64
C VAL A 232 -28.16 11.51 -23.50
N ILE A 233 -29.46 11.21 -23.59
CA ILE A 233 -30.03 10.10 -24.35
C ILE A 233 -30.96 10.66 -25.41
N HIS A 234 -30.79 10.25 -26.66
CA HIS A 234 -31.68 10.61 -27.76
C HIS A 234 -32.97 9.77 -27.74
N ALA A 235 -33.74 9.90 -26.65
CA ALA A 235 -35.09 9.39 -26.55
C ALA A 235 -35.99 10.35 -25.70
N PRO A 236 -37.30 10.36 -25.95
CA PRO A 236 -38.27 11.10 -25.12
C PRO A 236 -38.24 10.65 -23.65
N ALA A 237 -38.48 11.58 -22.72
CA ALA A 237 -38.37 11.31 -21.27
C ALA A 237 -39.23 10.12 -20.81
N GLN A 238 -40.41 9.94 -21.39
CA GLN A 238 -41.29 8.81 -21.09
C GLN A 238 -40.64 7.45 -21.42
N GLN A 239 -39.93 7.35 -22.55
CA GLN A 239 -39.25 6.12 -22.96
C GLN A 239 -38.03 5.84 -22.07
N VAL A 240 -37.27 6.89 -21.73
CA VAL A 240 -36.15 6.78 -20.78
C VAL A 240 -36.66 6.33 -19.41
N PHE A 241 -37.75 6.92 -18.92
CA PHE A 241 -38.37 6.54 -17.65
C PHE A 241 -38.83 5.07 -17.64
N GLN A 242 -39.44 4.60 -18.72
CA GLN A 242 -39.82 3.18 -18.85
C GLN A 242 -38.58 2.26 -18.82
N ALA A 243 -37.52 2.63 -19.54
CA ALA A 243 -36.29 1.84 -19.60
C ALA A 243 -35.59 1.73 -18.23
N ILE A 244 -35.57 2.79 -17.41
CA ILE A 244 -34.99 2.73 -16.06
C ILE A 244 -35.81 1.88 -15.09
N ASN A 245 -37.13 1.78 -15.28
CA ASN A 245 -37.99 0.90 -14.47
C ASN A 245 -37.82 -0.58 -14.84
N GLN A 246 -37.49 -0.87 -16.11
CA GLN A 246 -37.43 -2.23 -16.65
C GLN A 246 -36.13 -2.43 -17.45
N ILE A 247 -35.01 -2.58 -16.75
CA ILE A 247 -33.76 -3.01 -17.40
C ILE A 247 -33.91 -4.46 -17.89
N GLY A 248 -34.52 -5.34 -17.11
CA GLY A 248 -34.56 -6.76 -17.41
C GLY A 248 -33.16 -7.36 -17.43
N THR A 249 -32.96 -8.40 -18.24
CA THR A 249 -31.67 -9.08 -18.41
C THR A 249 -30.68 -8.21 -19.18
N ILE A 250 -29.46 -8.09 -18.67
CA ILE A 250 -28.33 -7.37 -19.27
C ILE A 250 -27.41 -8.41 -19.92
N GLN A 251 -27.14 -8.25 -21.21
CA GLN A 251 -26.19 -9.10 -21.91
C GLN A 251 -24.75 -8.64 -21.66
N PRO A 252 -23.76 -9.55 -21.63
CA PRO A 252 -22.36 -9.21 -21.37
C PRO A 252 -21.79 -8.13 -22.31
N GLU A 253 -22.24 -8.09 -23.56
CA GLU A 253 -21.79 -7.14 -24.58
C GLU A 253 -22.31 -5.71 -24.35
N GLU A 254 -23.36 -5.55 -23.55
CA GLU A 254 -23.94 -4.25 -23.19
C GLU A 254 -23.18 -3.59 -22.04
N VAL A 255 -22.47 -4.39 -21.23
CA VAL A 255 -21.66 -3.90 -20.14
C VAL A 255 -20.32 -3.43 -20.68
N LYS A 256 -20.21 -2.11 -20.88
CA LYS A 256 -18.95 -1.47 -21.29
C LYS A 256 -17.80 -1.87 -20.36
N ASP A 257 -16.63 -2.09 -20.93
CA ASP A 257 -15.41 -2.27 -20.16
C ASP A 257 -15.12 -1.05 -19.29
N SER A 258 -14.90 -1.30 -18.01
CA SER A 258 -14.45 -0.33 -17.01
C SER A 258 -13.39 -0.99 -16.14
N PHE A 259 -12.45 -0.18 -15.66
CA PHE A 259 -11.35 -0.65 -14.80
C PHE A 259 -11.87 -1.30 -13.51
N ILE A 260 -13.06 -0.91 -13.01
CA ILE A 260 -13.66 -1.55 -11.82
C ILE A 260 -13.91 -3.04 -12.07
N PHE A 261 -14.34 -3.43 -13.27
CA PHE A 261 -14.57 -4.85 -13.60
C PHE A 261 -13.26 -5.60 -13.79
N THR A 262 -12.22 -4.94 -14.35
CA THR A 262 -10.87 -5.51 -14.43
C THR A 262 -10.24 -5.73 -13.06
N MET A 263 -10.52 -4.84 -12.10
CA MET A 263 -10.10 -4.97 -10.70
C MET A 263 -10.77 -6.15 -9.99
N GLY A 264 -11.92 -6.59 -10.50
CA GLY A 264 -12.65 -7.75 -10.01
C GLY A 264 -14.04 -7.43 -9.48
N PHE A 265 -14.57 -6.21 -9.60
CA PHE A 265 -15.98 -5.96 -9.30
C PHE A 265 -16.89 -6.79 -10.23
N PRO A 266 -17.99 -7.36 -9.71
CA PRO A 266 -18.93 -8.15 -10.49
C PRO A 266 -19.79 -7.25 -11.40
N LYS A 267 -20.09 -7.73 -12.61
CA LYS A 267 -20.90 -6.97 -13.58
C LYS A 267 -22.41 -7.09 -13.26
N PRO A 268 -23.22 -6.07 -13.60
CA PRO A 268 -24.67 -6.18 -13.47
C PRO A 268 -25.27 -7.13 -14.51
N VAL A 269 -26.20 -7.99 -14.11
CA VAL A 269 -26.83 -8.98 -15.02
C VAL A 269 -28.35 -8.83 -15.13
N PHE A 270 -29.01 -8.26 -14.13
CA PHE A 270 -30.46 -8.09 -14.14
C PHE A 270 -30.91 -6.91 -13.26
N GLY A 271 -31.96 -6.21 -13.69
CA GLY A 271 -32.65 -5.22 -12.86
C GLY A 271 -34.11 -5.04 -13.24
N MET A 272 -35.04 -5.18 -12.30
CA MET A 272 -36.47 -5.00 -12.59
C MET A 272 -37.24 -4.44 -11.40
N ILE A 273 -38.17 -3.52 -11.67
CA ILE A 273 -39.12 -3.03 -10.69
C ILE A 273 -40.41 -3.83 -10.79
N GLU A 274 -40.85 -4.36 -9.66
CA GLU A 274 -42.08 -5.14 -9.52
C GLU A 274 -42.92 -4.58 -8.37
N GLN A 275 -44.23 -4.69 -8.48
CA GLN A 275 -45.12 -4.41 -7.37
C GLN A 275 -45.27 -5.67 -6.51
N ARG A 276 -44.80 -5.61 -5.26
CA ARG A 276 -44.92 -6.71 -4.28
C ARG A 276 -45.60 -6.21 -3.03
N GLN A 277 -46.71 -6.83 -2.65
CA GLN A 277 -47.46 -6.53 -1.42
C GLN A 277 -47.86 -5.03 -1.29
N GLY A 278 -48.12 -4.37 -2.41
CA GLY A 278 -48.47 -2.95 -2.44
C GLY A 278 -47.28 -1.99 -2.45
N GLU A 279 -46.05 -2.47 -2.24
CA GLU A 279 -44.82 -1.70 -2.39
C GLU A 279 -44.23 -1.89 -3.79
N LEU A 280 -43.56 -0.86 -4.31
CA LEU A 280 -42.71 -0.98 -5.49
C LEU A 280 -41.31 -1.39 -5.04
N VAL A 281 -40.87 -2.56 -5.48
CA VAL A 281 -39.57 -3.13 -5.12
C VAL A 281 -38.77 -3.40 -6.38
N ARG A 282 -37.54 -2.91 -6.38
CA ARG A 282 -36.57 -3.09 -7.43
C ARG A 282 -35.63 -4.24 -7.05
N THR A 283 -35.54 -5.25 -7.92
CA THR A 283 -34.72 -6.44 -7.71
C THR A 283 -33.50 -6.34 -8.61
N ILE A 284 -32.31 -6.39 -8.02
CA ILE A 284 -31.02 -6.29 -8.72
C ILE A 284 -30.26 -7.61 -8.58
N GLN A 285 -29.63 -8.04 -9.67
CA GLN A 285 -28.71 -9.17 -9.66
C GLN A 285 -27.44 -8.81 -10.42
N TRP A 286 -26.31 -9.18 -9.84
CA TRP A 286 -24.98 -9.07 -10.45
C TRP A 286 -24.35 -10.46 -10.61
N GLU A 287 -23.21 -10.53 -11.28
CA GLU A 287 -22.41 -11.75 -11.38
C GLU A 287 -22.06 -12.32 -9.99
N ARG A 288 -21.61 -13.59 -9.97
CA ARG A 288 -21.20 -14.30 -8.75
C ARG A 288 -22.32 -14.44 -7.70
N GLY A 289 -23.57 -14.41 -8.15
CA GLY A 289 -24.74 -14.71 -7.32
C GLY A 289 -25.19 -13.58 -6.40
N ILE A 290 -24.66 -12.36 -6.58
CA ILE A 290 -25.07 -11.20 -5.80
C ILE A 290 -26.49 -10.82 -6.18
N LYS A 291 -27.34 -10.67 -5.16
CA LYS A 291 -28.74 -10.27 -5.34
C LYS A 291 -29.21 -9.45 -4.15
N PHE A 292 -29.80 -8.30 -4.43
CA PHE A 292 -30.37 -7.44 -3.39
C PHE A 292 -31.62 -6.75 -3.89
N GLU A 293 -32.36 -6.19 -2.93
CA GLU A 293 -33.59 -5.46 -3.19
C GLU A 293 -33.40 -3.98 -2.88
N GLU A 294 -34.19 -3.18 -3.56
CA GLU A 294 -34.19 -1.73 -3.47
C GLU A 294 -35.65 -1.30 -3.29
N GLN A 295 -35.97 -0.61 -2.20
CA GLN A 295 -37.32 -0.12 -1.95
C GLN A 295 -37.52 1.23 -2.64
N VAL A 296 -38.45 1.30 -3.59
CA VAL A 296 -38.78 2.55 -4.27
C VAL A 296 -39.48 3.50 -3.29
N THR A 297 -38.90 4.68 -3.11
CA THR A 297 -39.40 5.73 -2.20
C THR A 297 -40.15 6.83 -2.93
N ALA A 298 -39.84 7.07 -4.21
CA ALA A 298 -40.57 7.99 -5.06
C ALA A 298 -40.60 7.49 -6.50
N SER A 299 -41.74 7.64 -7.18
CA SER A 299 -41.91 7.35 -8.60
C SER A 299 -42.91 8.34 -9.19
N HIS A 300 -42.38 9.38 -9.86
CA HIS A 300 -43.15 10.44 -10.50
C HIS A 300 -42.79 10.46 -11.98
N ALA A 301 -43.51 9.66 -12.77
CA ALA A 301 -43.28 9.56 -14.20
C ALA A 301 -43.54 10.90 -14.92
N PRO A 302 -42.73 11.28 -15.92
CA PRO A 302 -41.50 10.62 -16.36
C PRO A 302 -40.22 11.12 -15.67
N TYR A 303 -40.30 11.97 -14.65
CA TYR A 303 -39.15 12.80 -14.25
C TYR A 303 -38.34 12.29 -13.07
N VAL A 304 -38.93 11.54 -12.14
CA VAL A 304 -38.23 11.15 -10.89
C VAL A 304 -38.47 9.70 -10.53
N LEU A 305 -37.40 8.98 -10.19
CA LEU A 305 -37.44 7.65 -9.60
C LEU A 305 -36.35 7.54 -8.52
N SER A 306 -36.75 7.23 -7.28
CA SER A 306 -35.85 7.19 -6.12
C SER A 306 -36.06 5.92 -5.33
N TRP A 307 -34.98 5.37 -4.75
CA TRP A 307 -35.05 4.18 -3.91
C TRP A 307 -33.99 4.16 -2.81
N THR A 308 -34.19 3.29 -1.83
CA THR A 308 -33.23 2.97 -0.77
C THR A 308 -32.86 1.50 -0.84
N TYR A 309 -31.70 1.14 -0.31
CA TYR A 309 -31.17 -0.21 -0.41
C TYR A 309 -31.66 -1.11 0.72
N ARG A 310 -31.98 -2.37 0.40
CA ARG A 310 -32.32 -3.44 1.34
C ARG A 310 -31.38 -4.62 1.09
N PHE A 311 -30.30 -4.69 1.84
CA PHE A 311 -29.35 -5.80 1.80
C PHE A 311 -29.77 -6.88 2.81
N ALA A 312 -30.03 -8.09 2.30
CA ALA A 312 -30.21 -9.26 3.14
C ALA A 312 -28.84 -9.85 3.51
N PRO A 313 -28.74 -10.66 4.59
CA PRO A 313 -27.46 -11.28 4.99
C PRO A 313 -26.81 -12.15 3.90
N ASP A 314 -27.60 -12.66 2.96
CA ASP A 314 -27.17 -13.47 1.81
C ASP A 314 -27.04 -12.67 0.51
N SER A 315 -27.22 -11.34 0.54
CA SER A 315 -27.14 -10.50 -0.65
C SER A 315 -25.78 -10.53 -1.34
N PHE A 316 -24.72 -10.77 -0.56
CA PHE A 316 -23.35 -10.90 -1.02
C PHE A 316 -22.77 -12.24 -0.55
N PRO A 317 -22.90 -13.32 -1.35
CA PRO A 317 -22.30 -14.61 -1.02
C PRO A 317 -20.77 -14.50 -0.81
N LYS A 318 -20.18 -15.34 0.04
CA LYS A 318 -18.73 -15.33 0.29
C LYS A 318 -17.93 -15.48 -1.01
N GLY A 319 -16.93 -14.61 -1.20
CA GLY A 319 -16.11 -14.54 -2.41
C GLY A 319 -16.81 -13.93 -3.64
N SER A 320 -18.05 -13.47 -3.52
CA SER A 320 -18.74 -12.76 -4.62
C SER A 320 -18.20 -11.33 -4.79
N LEU A 321 -17.93 -10.67 -3.67
CA LEU A 321 -17.13 -9.45 -3.54
C LEU A 321 -15.95 -9.75 -2.60
N ASP A 322 -15.22 -8.73 -2.17
CA ASP A 322 -14.31 -8.84 -1.04
C ASP A 322 -15.11 -9.10 0.26
N ASP A 323 -14.80 -10.17 0.98
CA ASP A 323 -15.54 -10.58 2.19
C ASP A 323 -15.46 -9.52 3.31
N HIS A 324 -14.47 -8.63 3.27
CA HIS A 324 -14.34 -7.52 4.21
C HIS A 324 -15.09 -6.26 3.77
N LEU A 325 -15.55 -6.19 2.52
CA LEU A 325 -16.35 -5.07 1.99
C LEU A 325 -17.84 -5.40 2.10
N GLU A 326 -18.38 -5.20 3.29
CA GLU A 326 -19.82 -5.35 3.54
C GLU A 326 -20.57 -4.08 3.12
N MET A 327 -21.37 -4.16 2.06
CA MET A 327 -22.33 -3.10 1.70
C MET A 327 -23.42 -3.02 2.77
N GLY A 328 -23.54 -1.88 3.45
CA GLY A 328 -24.41 -1.73 4.62
C GLY A 328 -23.74 -2.08 5.94
N GLY A 329 -22.45 -2.43 5.92
CA GLY A 329 -21.65 -2.79 7.09
C GLY A 329 -21.04 -1.59 7.82
N LYS A 330 -20.11 -1.88 8.75
CA LYS A 330 -19.48 -0.88 9.65
C LYS A 330 -18.83 0.28 8.88
N TYR A 331 -18.10 0.00 7.80
CA TYR A 331 -17.21 0.98 7.15
C TYR A 331 -17.82 1.71 5.94
N PHE A 332 -18.80 1.10 5.26
CA PHE A 332 -19.41 1.66 4.05
C PHE A 332 -20.88 1.24 3.92
N ASP A 333 -21.72 2.17 3.46
CA ASP A 333 -23.16 1.93 3.26
C ASP A 333 -23.69 2.75 2.08
N LEU A 334 -24.61 2.16 1.33
CA LEU A 334 -25.35 2.82 0.26
C LEU A 334 -26.73 3.19 0.79
N LEU A 335 -27.05 4.48 0.77
CA LEU A 335 -28.22 5.00 1.46
C LEU A 335 -29.41 5.13 0.51
N LYS A 336 -29.23 5.91 -0.55
CA LYS A 336 -30.29 6.31 -1.45
C LYS A 336 -29.75 6.54 -2.85
N THR A 337 -30.55 6.21 -3.85
CA THR A 337 -30.26 6.54 -5.24
C THR A 337 -31.44 7.22 -5.90
N ASP A 338 -31.14 8.23 -6.70
CA ASP A 338 -32.09 9.07 -7.41
C ASP A 338 -31.78 9.10 -8.91
N TYR A 339 -32.75 8.72 -9.74
CA TYR A 339 -32.82 9.09 -11.14
C TYR A 339 -33.69 10.33 -11.31
N GLN A 340 -33.14 11.35 -11.94
CA GLN A 340 -33.85 12.54 -12.38
C GLN A 340 -33.72 12.68 -13.90
N LEU A 341 -34.83 12.95 -14.58
CA LEU A 341 -34.86 13.16 -16.02
C LEU A 341 -35.17 14.64 -16.28
N GLU A 342 -34.32 15.27 -17.07
CA GLU A 342 -34.53 16.63 -17.57
C GLU A 342 -34.80 16.55 -19.07
N GLN A 343 -35.98 16.97 -19.50
CA GLN A 343 -36.31 17.04 -20.91
C GLN A 343 -35.56 18.19 -21.57
N ILE A 344 -34.74 17.89 -22.58
CA ILE A 344 -34.05 18.91 -23.38
C ILE A 344 -34.95 19.36 -24.53
N ASP A 345 -35.54 18.39 -25.25
CA ASP A 345 -36.51 18.62 -26.32
C ASP A 345 -37.49 17.43 -26.44
N ALA A 346 -38.27 17.35 -27.52
CA ALA A 346 -39.25 16.26 -27.72
C ALA A 346 -38.63 14.86 -27.85
N HIS A 347 -37.37 14.77 -28.27
CA HIS A 347 -36.65 13.53 -28.58
C HIS A 347 -35.38 13.33 -27.76
N THR A 348 -34.99 14.31 -26.93
CA THR A 348 -33.75 14.28 -26.18
C THR A 348 -34.00 14.51 -24.68
N THR A 349 -33.41 13.66 -23.85
CA THR A 349 -33.53 13.72 -22.39
C THR A 349 -32.16 13.59 -21.74
N ARG A 350 -31.89 14.39 -20.71
CA ARG A 350 -30.76 14.19 -19.81
C ARG A 350 -31.18 13.34 -18.62
N LEU A 351 -30.53 12.20 -18.44
CA LEU A 351 -30.66 11.34 -17.27
C LEU A 351 -29.57 11.72 -16.27
N ILE A 352 -29.96 12.03 -15.04
CA ILE A 352 -29.07 12.34 -13.92
C ILE A 352 -29.23 11.23 -12.88
N LEU A 353 -28.12 10.62 -12.47
CA LEU A 353 -28.04 9.59 -11.45
C LEU A 353 -27.25 10.13 -10.26
N SER A 354 -27.88 10.17 -9.09
CA SER A 354 -27.25 10.55 -7.83
C SER A 354 -27.28 9.37 -6.84
N ILE A 355 -26.16 9.11 -6.16
CA ILE A 355 -26.03 8.02 -5.19
C ILE A 355 -25.49 8.61 -3.88
N ASP A 356 -26.27 8.50 -2.82
CA ASP A 356 -25.93 8.86 -1.46
C ASP A 356 -25.29 7.68 -0.74
N TYR A 357 -24.19 7.93 -0.03
CA TYR A 357 -23.43 6.90 0.68
C TYR A 357 -22.94 7.40 2.04
N ARG A 358 -22.61 6.44 2.92
CA ARG A 358 -21.94 6.66 4.21
C ARG A 358 -20.55 6.03 4.18
N LEU A 359 -19.58 6.75 4.72
CA LEU A 359 -18.25 6.25 5.05
C LEU A 359 -17.99 6.35 6.53
N SER A 360 -17.32 5.36 7.11
CA SER A 360 -16.99 5.34 8.55
C SER A 360 -15.64 4.69 8.80
N THR A 361 -14.56 5.22 8.19
CA THR A 361 -13.18 4.76 8.40
C THR A 361 -12.34 5.82 9.14
N GLU A 362 -11.17 5.43 9.63
CA GLU A 362 -10.19 6.37 10.23
C GLU A 362 -9.50 7.27 9.18
N TYR A 363 -9.68 6.95 7.89
CA TYR A 363 -9.06 7.63 6.75
C TYR A 363 -10.08 7.93 5.64
N ASN A 364 -11.24 8.45 6.01
CA ASN A 364 -12.33 8.76 5.06
C ASN A 364 -11.88 9.53 3.82
N TRP A 365 -10.92 10.45 3.96
CA TRP A 365 -10.37 11.20 2.82
C TRP A 365 -9.88 10.28 1.70
N TYR A 366 -9.25 9.15 2.05
CA TYR A 366 -8.72 8.17 1.12
C TYR A 366 -9.81 7.24 0.62
N SER A 367 -10.64 6.71 1.53
CA SER A 367 -11.79 5.87 1.18
C SER A 367 -12.75 6.57 0.22
N ARG A 368 -12.96 7.88 0.38
CA ARG A 368 -13.80 8.71 -0.49
C ARG A 368 -13.30 8.76 -1.93
N LEU A 369 -11.98 8.79 -2.15
CA LEU A 369 -11.42 8.78 -3.51
C LEU A 369 -11.83 7.51 -4.26
N TRP A 370 -11.69 6.36 -3.59
CA TRP A 370 -12.07 5.07 -4.15
C TRP A 370 -13.59 4.93 -4.32
N VAL A 371 -14.39 5.32 -3.32
CA VAL A 371 -15.86 5.30 -3.42
C VAL A 371 -16.34 6.18 -4.56
N HIS A 372 -15.85 7.42 -4.66
CA HIS A 372 -16.22 8.31 -5.77
C HIS A 372 -15.86 7.70 -7.12
N TYR A 373 -14.66 7.14 -7.24
CA TYR A 373 -14.22 6.50 -8.48
C TYR A 373 -15.14 5.33 -8.86
N VAL A 374 -15.35 4.38 -7.93
CA VAL A 374 -16.15 3.17 -8.18
C VAL A 374 -17.61 3.50 -8.48
N LEU A 375 -18.24 4.38 -7.69
CA LEU A 375 -19.65 4.74 -7.88
C LEU A 375 -19.87 5.53 -9.17
N ASN A 376 -18.93 6.41 -9.55
CA ASN A 376 -19.02 7.14 -10.82
C ASN A 376 -18.90 6.19 -12.02
N GLU A 377 -17.92 5.27 -12.00
CA GLU A 377 -17.76 4.27 -13.06
C GLU A 377 -18.98 3.36 -13.16
N PHE A 378 -19.50 2.89 -12.03
CA PHE A 378 -20.74 2.09 -12.00
C PHE A 378 -21.93 2.86 -12.58
N SER A 379 -22.09 4.13 -12.17
CA SER A 379 -23.15 5.02 -12.67
C SER A 379 -23.07 5.19 -14.18
N ASP A 380 -21.85 5.41 -14.71
CA ASP A 380 -21.63 5.57 -16.14
C ASP A 380 -21.96 4.27 -16.91
N VAL A 381 -21.59 3.10 -16.39
CA VAL A 381 -21.91 1.81 -17.00
C VAL A 381 -23.43 1.60 -17.08
N VAL A 382 -24.15 1.77 -15.97
CA VAL A 382 -25.61 1.55 -15.94
C VAL A 382 -26.35 2.53 -16.84
N MET A 383 -25.99 3.82 -16.80
CA MET A 383 -26.60 4.83 -17.67
C MET A 383 -26.30 4.57 -19.15
N GLN A 384 -25.11 4.05 -19.48
CA GLN A 384 -24.73 3.74 -20.85
C GLN A 384 -25.54 2.56 -21.42
N ILE A 385 -25.89 1.57 -20.59
CA ILE A 385 -26.78 0.46 -20.99
C ILE A 385 -28.14 1.01 -21.45
N HIS A 386 -28.72 1.94 -20.68
CA HIS A 386 -29.98 2.60 -21.07
C HIS A 386 -29.85 3.37 -22.38
N LYS A 387 -28.78 4.15 -22.49
CA LYS A 387 -28.50 4.94 -23.69
C LYS A 387 -28.39 4.05 -24.94
N GLN A 388 -27.58 3.01 -24.90
CA GLN A 388 -27.35 2.13 -26.04
C GLN A 388 -28.64 1.43 -26.50
N ARG A 389 -29.46 0.94 -25.56
CA ARG A 389 -30.72 0.28 -25.90
C ARG A 389 -31.73 1.22 -26.54
N LEU A 390 -31.87 2.42 -26.00
CA LEU A 390 -32.84 3.39 -26.50
C LEU A 390 -32.42 3.99 -27.85
N GLU A 391 -31.12 4.28 -28.03
CA GLU A 391 -30.63 4.89 -29.27
C GLU A 391 -30.54 3.89 -30.43
N LYS A 392 -30.26 2.60 -30.15
CA LYS A 392 -30.27 1.55 -31.18
C LYS A 392 -31.67 1.28 -31.74
N ASN A 393 -32.71 1.47 -30.93
CA ASN A 393 -34.10 1.31 -31.35
C ASN A 393 -34.67 2.56 -32.04
N ALA A 394 -33.96 3.68 -32.00
CA ALA A 394 -34.34 4.94 -32.62
C ALA A 394 -33.75 5.15 -34.03
N SER A 395 -32.77 4.33 -34.42
CA SER A 395 -32.17 4.24 -35.75
C SER A 395 -32.75 3.08 -36.54
#